data_AF-A0A1H4CEV3-F1
#
_entry.id   AF-A0A1H4CEV3-F1
#
_cell.length_a   1.000
_cell.length_b   1.000
_cell.length_c   1.000
_cell.angle_alpha   90.00
_cell.angle_beta   90.00
_cell.angle_gamma   90.00
#
_symmetry.space_group_name_H-M   'P 1'
#
loop_
_entity.id
_entity.type
_entity.pdbx_description
1 polymer ?
#
loop_
_entity_poly.entity_id
_entity_poly.type
_entity_poly.pdbx_seq_one_letter_code
_entity_poly.pdbx_strand_id
1 'polypeptide(L)'
;MDFKEIKRLYIRERQNQKNAIVDWLLSEGFNILTMSGKISISPHLTGSGKTTYTSDSRIKSYDLSNWKWISARNGEREYLISLQAFDIDPKTRDRHVLMDRIGIYIYPRGKYNPEDCVEKMINTDIDLPMDQEKFVLLRKLLMCVDQVPWRGHQSSAQPVDKPREGS
;
A
#
# COMPACT_ATOMS: atom_id res chain seq x y z
N MET A 1 22.11 24.05 2.54
CA MET A 1 20.85 23.41 2.95
C MET A 1 21.02 22.78 4.30
N ASP A 2 20.18 23.13 5.26
CA ASP A 2 20.15 22.44 6.55
C ASP A 2 19.23 21.20 6.51
N PHE A 3 19.27 20.38 7.55
CA PHE A 3 18.44 19.17 7.64
C PHE A 3 16.94 19.45 7.51
N LYS A 4 16.44 20.55 8.08
CA LYS A 4 15.01 20.90 8.04
C LYS A 4 14.58 21.33 6.65
N GLU A 5 15.46 22.00 5.91
CA GLU A 5 15.25 22.37 4.51
C GLU A 5 15.22 21.12 3.62
N ILE A 6 16.19 20.21 3.76
CA ILE A 6 16.22 18.96 3.00
C ILE A 6 14.97 18.12 3.28
N LYS A 7 14.57 17.98 4.55
CA LYS A 7 13.36 17.26 4.93
C LYS A 7 12.11 17.85 4.28
N ARG A 8 11.98 19.18 4.25
CA ARG A 8 10.85 19.87 3.59
C ARG A 8 10.84 19.62 2.10
N LEU A 9 12.00 19.68 1.44
CA LEU A 9 12.13 19.40 0.01
C LEU A 9 11.74 17.95 -0.30
N TYR A 10 12.23 16.99 0.48
CA TYR A 10 11.90 15.57 0.31
C TYR A 10 10.39 15.30 0.48
N ILE A 11 9.73 15.88 1.49
CA ILE A 11 8.28 15.75 1.68
C ILE A 11 7.52 16.32 0.48
N ARG A 12 7.97 17.47 -0.05
CA ARG A 12 7.39 18.09 -1.24
C ARG A 12 7.54 17.19 -2.45
N GLU A 13 8.73 16.64 -2.69
CA GLU A 13 8.94 15.74 -3.83
C GLU A 13 8.13 14.44 -3.71
N ARG A 14 7.98 13.87 -2.51
CA ARG A 14 7.07 12.74 -2.29
C ARG A 14 5.61 13.08 -2.57
N GLN A 15 5.17 14.30 -2.27
CA GLN A 15 3.84 14.77 -2.66
C GLN A 15 3.73 14.90 -4.19
N ASN A 16 4.76 15.37 -4.88
CA ASN A 16 4.79 15.44 -6.35
C ASN A 16 4.70 14.04 -6.96
N GLN A 17 5.48 13.07 -6.44
CA GLN A 17 5.42 11.68 -6.88
C GLN A 17 4.03 11.06 -6.65
N LYS A 18 3.42 11.29 -5.49
CA LYS A 18 2.03 10.85 -5.22
C LYS A 18 1.06 11.46 -6.21
N ASN A 19 1.16 12.76 -6.48
CA ASN A 19 0.27 13.45 -7.41
C ASN A 19 0.39 12.90 -8.83
N ALA A 20 1.60 12.63 -9.31
CA ALA A 20 1.83 12.00 -10.60
C ALA A 20 1.15 10.63 -10.70
N ILE A 21 1.21 9.81 -9.64
CA ILE A 21 0.50 8.52 -9.60
C ILE A 21 -1.01 8.72 -9.57
N VAL A 22 -1.52 9.70 -8.82
CA VAL A 22 -2.95 10.05 -8.80
C VAL A 22 -3.44 10.46 -10.20
N ASP A 23 -2.71 11.34 -10.88
CA ASP A 23 -3.05 11.80 -12.24
C ASP A 23 -3.09 10.62 -13.22
N TRP A 24 -2.09 9.74 -13.14
CA TRP A 24 -2.04 8.54 -13.96
C TRP A 24 -3.21 7.59 -13.67
N LEU A 25 -3.53 7.31 -12.40
CA LEU A 25 -4.67 6.47 -12.00
C LEU A 25 -6.00 7.03 -12.52
N LEU A 26 -6.20 8.34 -12.42
CA LEU A 26 -7.39 9.01 -12.96
C LEU A 26 -7.47 8.84 -14.48
N SER A 27 -6.35 8.97 -15.19
CA SER A 27 -6.29 8.76 -16.64
C SER A 27 -6.60 7.32 -17.06
N GLU A 28 -6.31 6.34 -16.20
CA GLU A 28 -6.65 4.91 -16.39
C GLU A 28 -8.08 4.58 -15.90
N GLY A 29 -8.87 5.57 -15.51
CA GLY A 29 -10.28 5.40 -15.13
C GLY A 29 -10.53 4.95 -13.68
N PHE A 30 -9.52 5.01 -12.82
CA PHE A 30 -9.72 4.74 -11.39
C PHE A 30 -10.44 5.89 -10.70
N ASN A 31 -11.18 5.55 -9.64
CA ASN A 31 -11.69 6.54 -8.69
C ASN A 31 -10.75 6.64 -7.49
N ILE A 32 -10.34 7.86 -7.12
CA ILE A 32 -9.58 8.09 -5.89
C ILE A 32 -10.52 8.26 -4.71
N LEU A 33 -10.19 7.60 -3.59
CA LEU A 33 -11.02 7.55 -2.41
C LEU A 33 -10.49 8.44 -1.28
N THR A 34 -11.41 8.87 -0.41
CA THR A 34 -11.10 9.44 0.90
C THR A 34 -10.72 8.34 1.89
N MET A 35 -10.22 8.73 3.07
CA MET A 35 -10.02 7.77 4.18
C MET A 35 -11.29 7.05 4.63
N SER A 36 -12.47 7.61 4.33
CA SER A 36 -13.77 6.99 4.63
C SER A 36 -14.28 6.09 3.49
N GLY A 37 -13.48 5.85 2.45
CA GLY A 37 -13.84 4.98 1.31
C GLY A 37 -14.81 5.60 0.30
N LYS A 38 -15.10 6.91 0.40
CA LYS A 38 -15.93 7.65 -0.56
C LYS A 38 -15.08 8.17 -1.71
N ILE A 39 -15.66 8.33 -2.90
CA ILE A 39 -14.95 8.98 -4.02
C ILE A 39 -14.62 10.42 -3.62
N SER A 40 -13.37 10.80 -3.80
CA SER A 40 -12.87 12.13 -3.42
C SER A 40 -13.21 13.15 -4.50
N ILE A 41 -13.71 14.32 -4.08
CA ILE A 41 -13.83 15.51 -4.92
C ILE A 41 -12.50 16.26 -5.07
N SER A 42 -11.49 15.92 -4.27
CA SER A 42 -10.15 16.50 -4.32
C SER A 42 -9.10 15.39 -4.20
N PRO A 43 -8.89 14.61 -5.26
CA PRO A 43 -8.03 13.43 -5.27
C PRO A 43 -6.62 13.66 -4.71
N HIS A 44 -5.96 14.77 -5.08
CA HIS A 44 -4.57 15.07 -4.70
C HIS A 44 -4.39 15.40 -3.21
N LEU A 45 -5.48 15.78 -2.52
CA LEU A 45 -5.47 16.14 -1.10
C LEU A 45 -5.66 14.95 -0.18
N THR A 46 -6.10 13.80 -0.69
CA THR A 46 -6.23 12.59 0.13
C THR A 46 -4.87 11.91 0.31
N GLY A 47 -4.76 11.00 1.27
CA GLY A 47 -3.59 10.13 1.33
C GLY A 47 -2.31 10.81 1.82
N SER A 48 -2.36 11.38 3.03
CA SER A 48 -1.20 11.94 3.71
C SER A 48 -1.37 11.84 5.23
N GLY A 49 -0.28 11.57 5.94
CA GLY A 49 -0.28 11.58 7.40
C GLY A 49 -0.52 13.01 7.93
N LYS A 50 -1.05 13.08 9.16
CA LYS A 50 -1.32 14.36 9.84
C LYS A 50 -0.01 14.99 10.32
N THR A 51 0.10 16.31 10.21
CA THR A 51 1.22 17.10 10.73
C THR A 51 1.24 17.17 12.26
N THR A 52 0.10 16.86 12.89
CA THR A 52 -0.11 16.95 14.34
C THR A 52 -0.51 15.60 14.96
N TYR A 53 0.10 14.52 14.51
CA TYR A 53 -0.23 13.18 14.99
C TYR A 53 0.22 12.97 16.43
N THR A 54 -0.67 12.46 17.30
CA THR A 54 -0.39 12.27 18.74
C THR A 54 -0.58 10.83 19.21
N SER A 55 -0.94 9.89 18.33
CA SER A 55 -1.28 8.51 18.70
C SER A 55 -2.26 8.47 19.89
N ASP A 56 -3.40 9.16 19.78
CA ASP A 56 -4.38 9.33 20.86
C ASP A 56 -3.74 9.87 22.15
N SER A 57 -2.90 10.90 22.00
CA SER A 57 -2.18 11.55 23.11
C SER A 57 -1.15 10.68 23.84
N ARG A 58 -0.83 9.48 23.33
CA ARG A 58 0.26 8.65 23.86
C ARG A 58 1.65 9.24 23.57
N ILE A 59 1.76 10.06 22.53
CA ILE A 59 3.01 10.74 22.17
C ILE A 59 2.79 12.25 21.97
N LYS A 60 3.89 13.01 22.04
CA LYS A 60 3.90 14.41 21.61
C LYS A 60 3.56 14.50 20.11
N SER A 61 3.00 15.64 19.71
CA SER A 61 2.70 15.96 18.32
C SER A 61 3.89 15.66 17.41
N TYR A 62 3.66 14.83 16.39
CA TYR A 62 4.65 14.39 15.42
C TYR A 62 4.14 14.62 14.01
N ASP A 63 5.03 15.05 13.13
CA ASP A 63 4.71 15.35 11.74
C ASP A 63 4.82 14.09 10.87
N LEU A 64 3.67 13.52 10.51
CA LEU A 64 3.55 12.39 9.57
C LEU A 64 3.29 12.82 8.13
N SER A 65 3.49 14.09 7.77
CA SER A 65 3.28 14.57 6.39
C SER A 65 4.10 13.81 5.34
N ASN A 66 5.18 13.15 5.75
CA ASN A 66 6.00 12.31 4.88
C ASN A 66 5.37 10.94 4.55
N TRP A 67 4.38 10.50 5.35
CA TRP A 67 3.64 9.28 5.14
C TRP A 67 2.59 9.49 4.05
N LYS A 68 2.75 8.85 2.90
CA LYS A 68 1.93 9.08 1.70
C LYS A 68 1.33 7.78 1.20
N TRP A 69 0.06 7.81 0.84
CA TRP A 69 -0.62 6.67 0.23
C TRP A 69 -1.70 7.17 -0.72
N ILE A 70 -2.27 6.28 -1.52
CA ILE A 70 -3.39 6.54 -2.41
C ILE A 70 -4.39 5.41 -2.19
N SER A 71 -5.62 5.76 -1.88
CA SER A 71 -6.74 4.80 -1.90
C SER A 71 -7.44 4.95 -3.24
N ALA A 72 -7.54 3.87 -4.01
CA ALA A 72 -8.13 3.89 -5.34
C ALA A 72 -9.13 2.75 -5.51
N ARG A 73 -10.09 2.91 -6.42
CA ARG A 73 -11.09 1.90 -6.78
C ARG A 73 -11.15 1.72 -8.29
N ASN A 74 -11.21 0.47 -8.72
CA ASN A 74 -11.54 0.09 -10.09
C ASN A 74 -12.49 -1.11 -10.06
N GLY A 75 -13.71 -0.91 -10.55
CA GLY A 75 -14.80 -1.89 -10.43
C GLY A 75 -15.07 -2.28 -8.98
N GLU A 76 -15.07 -3.59 -8.72
CA GLU A 76 -15.31 -4.19 -7.40
C GLU A 76 -14.05 -4.36 -6.54
N ARG A 77 -12.91 -3.83 -7.01
CA ARG A 77 -11.63 -3.87 -6.28
C ARG A 77 -11.24 -2.49 -5.78
N GLU A 78 -10.68 -2.48 -4.59
CA GLU A 78 -10.03 -1.32 -4.00
C GLU A 78 -8.55 -1.61 -3.73
N TYR A 79 -7.77 -0.55 -3.76
CA TYR A 79 -6.33 -0.58 -3.72
C TYR A 79 -5.86 0.45 -2.69
N LEU A 80 -4.94 0.05 -1.81
CA LEU A 80 -4.10 0.97 -1.07
C LEU A 80 -2.70 0.91 -1.67
N ILE A 81 -2.30 2.00 -2.33
CA ILE A 81 -0.98 2.16 -2.93
C ILE A 81 -0.17 3.05 -1.99
N SER A 82 0.79 2.45 -1.29
CA SER A 82 1.67 3.11 -0.33
C SER A 82 2.96 3.56 -1.01
N LEU A 83 3.45 4.76 -0.70
CA LEU A 83 4.80 5.22 -1.11
C LEU A 83 5.89 4.83 -0.10
N GLN A 84 5.54 3.96 0.84
CA GLN A 84 6.45 3.29 1.75
C GLN A 84 5.91 1.87 1.97
N ALA A 85 6.54 0.87 1.36
CA ALA A 85 6.05 -0.50 1.42
C ALA A 85 6.28 -1.09 2.82
N PHE A 86 5.29 -1.83 3.33
CA PHE A 86 5.47 -2.67 4.49
C PHE A 86 6.12 -3.98 4.07
N ASP A 87 7.08 -4.42 4.85
CA ASP A 87 7.75 -5.71 4.67
C ASP A 87 7.89 -6.38 6.04
N ILE A 88 7.77 -7.71 6.07
CA ILE A 88 7.93 -8.48 7.30
C ILE A 88 9.00 -9.52 7.04
N ASP A 89 10.10 -9.46 7.80
CA ASP A 89 11.16 -10.44 7.70
C ASP A 89 10.58 -11.85 7.94
N PRO A 90 10.71 -12.78 6.98
CA PRO A 90 10.10 -14.11 7.11
C PRO A 90 10.72 -14.94 8.24
N LYS A 91 11.95 -14.64 8.65
CA LYS A 91 12.69 -15.36 9.71
C LYS A 91 12.45 -14.75 11.07
N THR A 92 12.63 -13.44 11.22
CA THR A 92 12.57 -12.77 12.53
C THR A 92 11.19 -12.23 12.86
N ARG A 93 10.32 -12.08 11.84
CA ARG A 93 9.03 -11.39 11.92
C ARG A 93 9.15 -9.89 12.25
N ASP A 94 10.34 -9.32 12.06
CA ASP A 94 10.55 -7.89 12.21
C ASP A 94 9.82 -7.12 11.11
N ARG A 95 9.27 -5.96 11.49
CA ARG A 95 8.54 -5.09 10.56
C ARG A 95 9.48 -4.04 9.99
N HIS A 96 9.59 -4.03 8.67
CA HIS A 96 10.32 -3.05 7.91
C HIS A 96 9.37 -2.09 7.19
N VAL A 97 9.84 -0.87 7.00
CA VAL A 97 9.20 0.13 6.14
C VAL A 97 10.22 0.52 5.09
N LEU A 98 9.98 0.12 3.85
CA LEU A 98 10.83 0.44 2.72
C LEU A 98 10.42 1.80 2.17
N MET A 99 11.11 2.83 2.64
CA MET A 99 10.89 4.20 2.16
C MET A 99 11.18 4.28 0.66
N ASP A 100 10.37 5.09 -0.03
CA ASP A 100 10.44 5.31 -1.47
C ASP A 100 10.14 4.08 -2.34
N ARG A 101 9.74 2.94 -1.74
CA ARG A 101 9.23 1.78 -2.46
C ARG A 101 7.70 1.78 -2.50
N ILE A 102 7.14 1.47 -3.66
CA ILE A 102 5.70 1.32 -3.84
C ILE A 102 5.26 -0.04 -3.26
N GLY A 103 4.30 0.01 -2.35
CA GLY A 103 3.59 -1.16 -1.85
C GLY A 103 2.13 -1.12 -2.26
N ILE A 104 1.55 -2.27 -2.63
CA ILE A 104 0.17 -2.35 -3.09
C ILE A 104 -0.59 -3.37 -2.24
N TYR A 105 -1.65 -2.93 -1.59
CA TYR A 105 -2.61 -3.82 -0.94
C TYR A 105 -3.93 -3.80 -1.71
N ILE A 106 -4.40 -4.98 -2.13
CA ILE A 106 -5.58 -5.15 -2.98
C ILE A 106 -6.64 -5.89 -2.20
N TYR A 107 -7.85 -5.37 -2.18
CA TYR A 107 -8.93 -5.93 -1.39
C TYR A 107 -10.30 -5.72 -2.04
N PRO A 108 -11.30 -6.57 -1.75
CA PRO A 108 -12.66 -6.38 -2.23
C PRO A 108 -13.23 -5.05 -1.72
N ARG A 109 -14.08 -4.43 -2.53
CA ARG A 109 -14.72 -3.14 -2.20
C ARG A 109 -15.32 -3.12 -0.79
N GLY A 110 -14.92 -2.13 0.01
CA GLY A 110 -15.44 -1.94 1.37
C GLY A 110 -14.95 -2.97 2.39
N LYS A 111 -13.94 -3.78 2.05
CA LYS A 111 -13.35 -4.81 2.92
C LYS A 111 -11.90 -4.49 3.33
N TYR A 112 -11.58 -3.19 3.47
CA TYR A 112 -10.27 -2.80 3.97
C TYR A 112 -10.04 -3.37 5.38
N ASN A 113 -8.87 -3.95 5.59
CA ASN A 113 -8.40 -4.42 6.89
C ASN A 113 -6.96 -3.94 7.10
N PRO A 114 -6.65 -3.23 8.19
CA PRO A 114 -5.33 -2.66 8.42
C PRO A 114 -4.25 -3.70 8.77
N GLU A 115 -4.62 -4.80 9.43
CA GLU A 115 -3.69 -5.89 9.76
C GLU A 115 -3.29 -6.63 8.49
N ASP A 116 -4.29 -7.02 7.68
CA ASP A 116 -4.07 -7.59 6.35
C ASP A 116 -3.27 -6.66 5.46
N CYS A 117 -3.49 -5.34 5.55
CA CYS A 117 -2.72 -4.36 4.79
C CYS A 117 -1.23 -4.39 5.16
N VAL A 118 -0.87 -4.64 6.42
CA VAL A 118 0.54 -4.73 6.83
C VAL A 118 1.14 -6.09 6.43
N GLU A 119 0.36 -7.17 6.58
CA GLU A 119 0.86 -8.53 6.35
C GLU A 119 0.84 -8.97 4.89
N LYS A 120 -0.12 -8.50 4.10
CA LYS A 120 -0.40 -8.95 2.72
C LYS A 120 -0.10 -7.87 1.68
N MET A 121 0.51 -6.75 2.07
CA MET A 121 0.96 -5.75 1.09
C MET A 121 1.96 -6.40 0.14
N ILE A 122 1.69 -6.26 -1.14
CA ILE A 122 2.61 -6.65 -2.20
C ILE A 122 3.71 -5.60 -2.21
N ASN A 123 4.89 -5.99 -1.74
CA ASN A 123 6.11 -5.22 -1.90
C ASN A 123 6.52 -5.30 -3.38
N THR A 124 6.53 -4.16 -4.08
CA THR A 124 6.82 -4.12 -5.53
C THR A 124 8.27 -3.73 -5.78
N ASP A 125 8.82 -4.08 -6.94
CA ASP A 125 10.13 -3.59 -7.38
C ASP A 125 10.09 -2.16 -7.95
N ILE A 126 9.01 -1.41 -7.68
CA ILE A 126 8.85 -0.04 -8.14
C ILE A 126 9.31 0.90 -7.04
N ASP A 127 10.49 1.50 -7.25
CA ASP A 127 11.03 2.55 -6.39
C ASP A 127 10.80 3.93 -6.99
N LEU A 128 10.58 4.95 -6.15
CA LEU A 128 10.54 6.35 -6.55
C LEU A 128 11.94 6.83 -6.99
N PRO A 129 12.03 7.81 -7.91
CA PRO A 129 10.93 8.49 -8.59
C PRO A 129 10.27 7.61 -9.65
N MET A 130 8.98 7.85 -9.90
CA MET A 130 8.25 7.25 -10.99
C MET A 130 8.78 7.75 -12.33
N ASP A 131 8.82 6.86 -13.30
CA ASP A 131 9.11 7.11 -14.70
C ASP A 131 8.10 6.32 -15.55
N GLN A 132 8.21 6.45 -16.87
CA GLN A 132 7.29 5.81 -17.80
C GLN A 132 7.31 4.28 -17.70
N GLU A 133 8.48 3.67 -17.50
CA GLU A 133 8.62 2.22 -17.40
C GLU A 133 7.95 1.70 -16.12
N LYS A 134 8.13 2.40 -15.01
CA LYS A 134 7.49 2.10 -13.73
C LYS A 134 5.98 2.26 -13.79
N PHE A 135 5.44 3.22 -14.56
CA PHE A 135 4.00 3.30 -14.80
C PHE A 135 3.47 2.11 -15.60
N VAL A 136 4.24 1.59 -16.58
CA VAL A 136 3.89 0.36 -17.30
C VAL A 136 3.87 -0.84 -16.35
N LEU A 137 4.83 -0.95 -15.42
CA LEU A 137 4.85 -1.99 -14.39
C LEU A 137 3.66 -1.87 -13.44
N LEU A 138 3.37 -0.66 -12.95
CA LEU A 138 2.23 -0.39 -12.08
C LEU A 138 0.91 -0.78 -12.75
N ARG A 139 0.76 -0.48 -14.05
CA ARG A 139 -0.41 -0.91 -14.84
C ARG A 139 -0.57 -2.42 -14.83
N LYS A 140 0.49 -3.17 -15.12
CA LYS A 140 0.46 -4.64 -15.10
C LYS A 140 0.05 -5.16 -13.73
N LEU A 141 0.60 -4.60 -12.65
CA LEU A 141 0.29 -5.00 -11.28
C LEU A 141 -1.15 -4.71 -10.87
N LEU A 142 -1.76 -3.62 -11.36
CA LEU A 142 -3.13 -3.26 -11.00
C LEU A 142 -4.19 -3.91 -11.91
N MET A 143 -3.87 -4.14 -13.18
CA MET A 143 -4.81 -4.65 -14.19
C MET A 143 -4.76 -6.17 -14.36
N CYS A 144 -3.61 -6.81 -14.16
CA CYS A 144 -3.45 -8.26 -14.41
C CYS A 144 -3.74 -9.15 -13.20
N VAL A 145 -4.31 -8.60 -12.12
CA VAL A 145 -4.61 -9.34 -10.87
C VAL A 145 -5.69 -10.41 -11.07
N ASP A 146 -6.34 -10.45 -12.23
CA ASP A 146 -7.23 -11.55 -12.62
C ASP A 146 -6.52 -12.90 -12.86
N GLN A 147 -5.18 -12.96 -12.78
CA GLN A 147 -4.42 -14.20 -13.05
C GLN A 147 -3.68 -14.81 -11.85
N VAL A 148 -3.74 -14.21 -10.66
CA VAL A 148 -3.17 -14.82 -9.46
C VAL A 148 -4.31 -15.36 -8.59
N PRO A 149 -4.55 -16.69 -8.55
CA PRO A 149 -5.54 -17.23 -7.64
C PRO A 149 -5.13 -16.84 -6.22
N TRP A 150 -6.10 -16.29 -5.48
CA TRP A 150 -5.99 -16.00 -4.06
C TRP A 150 -5.63 -17.31 -3.34
N ARG A 151 -4.34 -17.57 -3.15
CA ARG A 151 -3.88 -18.65 -2.27
C ARG A 151 -3.93 -18.10 -0.86
N GLY A 152 -5.13 -18.12 -0.29
CA GLY A 152 -5.24 -18.20 1.17
C GLY A 152 -4.31 -19.33 1.61
N HIS A 153 -3.47 -19.07 2.60
CA HIS A 153 -2.60 -20.08 3.20
C HIS A 153 -3.40 -21.36 3.43
N GLN A 154 -3.20 -22.37 2.57
CA GLN A 154 -3.46 -23.74 2.95
C GLN A 154 -2.35 -24.08 3.93
N SER A 155 -2.71 -24.05 5.21
CA SER A 155 -1.96 -24.72 6.26
C SER A 155 -1.64 -26.12 5.76
N SER A 156 -0.35 -26.41 5.60
CA SER A 156 0.15 -27.75 5.34
C SER A 156 0.00 -28.60 6.61
N ALA A 157 -1.24 -28.99 6.92
CA ALA A 157 -1.50 -30.13 7.79
C ALA A 157 -1.59 -31.35 6.89
N GLN A 158 -0.53 -32.15 6.85
CA GLN A 158 -0.55 -33.47 6.24
C GLN A 158 -1.60 -34.34 6.95
N PRO A 159 -2.44 -35.12 6.24
CA PRO A 159 -3.23 -36.17 6.88
C PRO A 159 -2.30 -37.30 7.29
N VAL A 160 -2.27 -37.61 8.59
CA VAL A 160 -1.68 -38.86 9.10
C VAL A 160 -2.72 -39.96 8.86
N ASP A 161 -2.68 -40.59 7.69
CA ASP A 161 -3.35 -41.87 7.47
C ASP A 161 -2.51 -42.99 8.10
N LYS A 162 -3.02 -43.57 9.21
CA LYS A 162 -2.56 -44.87 9.70
C LYS A 162 -3.35 -45.97 8.98
N PRO A 163 -2.72 -47.05 8.48
CA PRO A 163 -3.46 -48.19 7.97
C PRO A 163 -4.19 -48.91 9.11
N ARG A 164 -5.43 -49.30 8.83
CA ARG A 164 -6.10 -50.40 9.54
C ARG A 164 -5.54 -51.70 8.98
N GLU A 165 -4.87 -52.48 9.82
CA GLU A 165 -4.74 -53.92 9.62
C GLU A 165 -5.43 -54.62 10.79
N GLY A 166 -6.45 -55.41 10.44
CA GLY A 166 -7.05 -56.37 11.34
C GLY A 166 -6.50 -57.76 11.02
N SER A 167 -6.16 -58.49 12.07
CA SER A 167 -6.45 -59.92 12.29
C SER A 167 -6.21 -60.21 13.77
#